data_AF-A0A6M1YLV9-F1
#
_entry.id   AF-A0A6M1YLV9-F1
#
_cell.length_a   1.000
_cell.length_b   1.000
_cell.length_c   1.000
_cell.angle_alpha   90.00
_cell.angle_beta   90.00
_cell.angle_gamma   90.00
#
_symmetry.space_group_name_H-M   'P 1'
#
loop_
_entity.id
_entity.type
_entity.pdbx_description
1 polymer ?
#
loop_
_entity_poly.entity_id
_entity_poly.type
_entity_poly.pdbx_seq_one_letter_code
_entity_poly.pdbx_strand_id
1 'polypeptide(L)' 'QRVIYNTYYEYFDDFRQAVFGFLGSISNIDPLSTLGQEFSRKVRDCFQAIGAPLPNS' A
#
# COMPACT_ATOMS: atom_id res chain seq x y z
N GLN A 1 24.34 10.99 -2.00
CA GLN A 1 24.00 11.08 -0.56
C GLN A 1 22.97 10.01 -0.24
N ARG A 2 23.23 9.14 0.73
CA ARG A 2 22.31 8.08 1.15
C ARG A 2 21.45 8.66 2.29
N VAL A 3 20.24 9.11 1.98
CA VAL A 3 19.31 9.66 2.98
C VAL A 3 18.80 8.48 3.81
N ILE A 4 19.21 8.40 5.08
CA ILE A 4 18.72 7.39 6.03
C ILE A 4 17.37 7.90 6.53
N TYR A 5 16.28 7.41 5.93
CA TYR A 5 14.91 7.75 6.32
C TYR A 5 14.44 7.04 7.61
N ASN A 6 15.30 6.23 8.23
CA ASN A 6 14.93 5.33 9.31
C ASN A 6 15.39 5.88 10.67
N THR A 7 14.77 6.96 11.14
CA THR A 7 14.90 7.44 12.52
C THR A 7 13.65 7.15 13.36
N TYR A 8 12.62 6.54 12.78
CA TYR A 8 11.36 6.23 13.47
C TYR A 8 11.40 4.93 14.28
N TYR A 9 12.33 4.03 13.96
CA TYR A 9 12.50 2.75 14.64
C TYR A 9 13.94 2.62 15.11
N GLU A 10 14.11 2.40 16.41
CA GLU A 10 15.42 2.22 17.04
C GLU A 10 16.05 0.88 16.61
N TYR A 11 15.23 -0.16 16.45
CA TYR A 11 15.65 -1.49 16.06
C TYR A 11 15.05 -1.93 14.72
N PHE A 12 15.83 -2.69 13.95
CA PHE A 12 15.38 -3.25 12.68
C PHE A 12 14.15 -4.17 12.85
N ASP A 13 14.09 -4.94 13.94
CA ASP A 13 12.94 -5.82 14.19
C ASP A 13 11.63 -5.04 14.41
N ASP A 14 11.67 -3.85 14.99
CA ASP A 14 10.48 -3.01 15.15
C ASP A 14 9.96 -2.54 13.80
N PHE A 15 10.88 -2.09 12.92
CA PHE A 15 10.55 -1.74 11.54
C PHE A 15 9.99 -2.96 10.79
N ARG A 16 10.65 -4.11 10.92
CA ARG A 16 10.24 -5.37 10.29
C ARG A 16 8.81 -5.73 10.72
N GLN A 17 8.54 -5.71 12.02
CA GLN A 17 7.23 -6.03 12.57
C GLN A 17 6.16 -5.04 12.12
N ALA A 18 6.46 -3.74 12.09
CA ALA A 18 5.53 -2.73 11.61
C ALA A 18 5.16 -2.95 10.14
N VAL A 19 6.14 -3.21 9.28
CA VAL A 19 5.92 -3.47 7.85
C VAL A 19 5.12 -4.75 7.64
N PHE A 20 5.54 -5.87 8.24
CA PHE A 20 4.82 -7.14 8.04
C PHE A 20 3.44 -7.14 8.71
N GLY A 21 3.29 -6.47 9.86
CA GLY A 21 2.00 -6.31 10.52
C GLY A 21 1.02 -5.47 9.69
N PHE A 22 1.50 -4.39 9.07
CA PHE A 22 0.70 -3.59 8.14
C PHE A 22 0.26 -4.40 6.92
N LEU A 23 1.18 -5.14 6.28
CA LEU A 23 0.86 -6.00 5.14
C LEU A 23 -0.14 -7.09 5.52
N GLY A 24 0.05 -7.75 6.67
CA GLY A 24 -0.89 -8.74 7.19
C GLY A 24 -2.27 -8.17 7.48
N SER A 25 -2.33 -6.92 7.97
CA SER A 25 -3.59 -6.23 8.19
C SER A 25 -4.31 -5.98 6.88
N ILE A 26 -3.61 -5.47 5.86
CA ILE A 26 -4.18 -5.24 4.52
C ILE A 26 -4.70 -6.52 3.88
N SER A 27 -3.92 -7.60 3.94
CA SER A 27 -4.30 -8.88 3.32
C SER A 27 -5.58 -9.49 3.90
N ASN A 28 -5.96 -9.10 5.13
CA ASN A 28 -7.15 -9.57 5.81
C ASN A 28 -8.28 -8.52 5.87
N ILE A 29 -8.14 -7.38 5.19
CA ILE A 29 -9.21 -6.38 5.12
C ILE A 29 -10.44 -7.01 4.45
N ASP A 30 -11.61 -6.82 5.05
CA ASP A 30 -12.89 -7.14 4.42
C ASP A 30 -13.06 -6.29 3.14
N PRO A 31 -13.15 -6.90 1.95
CA PRO A 31 -13.31 -6.19 0.69
C PRO A 31 -14.57 -5.32 0.61
N LEU A 32 -15.60 -5.63 1.40
CA LEU A 32 -16.86 -4.88 1.43
C LEU A 32 -16.85 -3.73 2.44
N SER A 33 -15.85 -3.67 3.32
CA SER A 33 -15.66 -2.54 4.22
C SER A 33 -15.27 -1.28 3.44
N THR A 34 -15.61 -0.11 4.00
CA THR A 34 -15.22 1.19 3.42
C THR A 34 -13.70 1.27 3.20
N LEU A 35 -12.90 0.76 4.14
CA LEU A 35 -11.44 0.74 4.02
C LEU A 35 -10.97 -0.16 2.87
N GLY A 36 -11.55 -1.35 2.71
CA GLY A 36 -11.21 -2.28 1.62
C GLY A 36 -11.54 -1.73 0.24
N GLN A 37 -12.68 -1.06 0.12
CA GLN A 37 -13.10 -0.42 -1.13
C GLN A 37 -12.19 0.75 -1.49
N GLU A 38 -11.89 1.64 -0.55
CA GLU A 38 -11.00 2.79 -0.78
C GLU A 38 -9.56 2.37 -1.06
N PHE A 39 -9.04 1.36 -0.35
CA PHE A 39 -7.73 0.80 -0.63
C PHE A 39 -7.65 0.19 -2.04
N SER A 40 -8.65 -0.61 -2.43
CA SER A 40 -8.72 -1.21 -3.77
C SER A 40 -8.84 -0.17 -4.87
N ARG A 41 -9.58 0.93 -4.64
CA ARG A 41 -9.63 2.08 -5.56
C ARG A 41 -8.25 2.70 -5.73
N LYS A 42 -7.57 3.05 -4.63
CA LYS A 42 -6.24 3.66 -4.70
C LYS A 42 -5.20 2.78 -5.40
N VAL A 43 -5.21 1.47 -5.11
CA VAL A 43 -4.35 0.52 -5.82
C VAL A 43 -4.63 0.58 -7.31
N ARG A 44 -5.91 0.46 -7.71
CA ARG A 44 -6.31 0.59 -9.12
C ARG A 44 -5.85 1.89 -9.75
N ASP A 45 -5.96 3.02 -9.06
CA ASP A 45 -5.55 4.33 -9.57
C ASP A 45 -4.03 4.42 -9.73
N CYS A 46 -3.24 3.81 -8.83
CA CYS A 46 -1.78 3.73 -8.97
C CYS A 46 -1.35 2.79 -10.12
N PHE A 47 -2.15 1.79 -10.44
CA PHE A 47 -1.90 0.83 -11.53
C PHE A 47 -2.64 1.17 -12.83
N GLN A 48 -3.43 2.25 -12.86
CA GLN A 48 -3.92 2.81 -14.11
C GLN A 48 -2.70 3.33 -14.86
N ALA A 49 -2.29 2.57 -15.88
CA ALA A 49 -1.19 2.96 -16.74
C ALA A 49 -1.48 4.34 -17.30
N ILE A 50 -0.61 5.31 -16.99
CA ILE A 50 -0.60 6.62 -17.62
C ILE A 50 -0.37 6.36 -19.11
N GLY A 51 -1.45 6.38 -19.91
CA GLY A 51 -1.43 6.14 -21.35
C GLY A 51 -2.06 4.85 -21.87
N ALA A 52 -2.73 4.02 -21.04
CA ALA A 52 -3.55 2.94 -21.60
C ALA A 52 -4.73 3.55 -22.39
N PRO A 53 -4.92 3.19 -23.68
CA PRO A 53 -6.03 3.73 -24.46
C PRO A 53 -7.35 3.31 -23.80
N LEU A 54 -8.22 4.29 -23.58
CA LEU A 54 -9.63 4.03 -23.27
C LEU A 54 -10.17 3.11 -24.38
N PRO A 55 -10.80 1.96 -24.06
CA PRO A 55 -11.48 1.18 -25.08
C PRO A 55 -12.56 2.08 -25.69
N ASN A 56 -12.43 2.40 -26.99
CA ASN A 56 -13.42 3.18 -27.71
C ASN A 56 -14.79 2.49 -27.58
N SER A 57 -15.79 3.27 -27.14
CA SER A 57 -17.20 2.89 -27.14
C SER A 57 -17.72 2.64 -28.55
#